data_AF-A0A6B2LSI0-F1
#
_entry.id   AF-A0A6B2LSI0-F1
#
_cell.length_a   1.000
_cell.length_b   1.000
_cell.length_c   1.000
_cell.angle_alpha   90.00
_cell.angle_beta   90.00
_cell.angle_gamma   90.00
#
_symmetry.space_group_name_H-M   'P 1'
#
loop_
_entity.id
_entity.type
_entity.pdbx_description
1 polymer ?
#
loop_
_entity_poly.entity_id
_entity_poly.type
_entity_poly.pdbx_seq_one_letter_code
_entity_poly.pdbx_strand_id
1 'polypeptide(L)'
;MSQLRSNGVMETVRLRKAGYPQKLLEEDFYLRYSFLGIRSPGDVVNFLNLFSNIEDWAKGKTKIFLRGNLVEKLEEARQTKLKDVVILIQKFIRRYI
;
A
#
# COMPACT_ATOMS: atom_id res chain seq x y z
N MET A 1 28.31 7.57 25.88
CA MET A 1 28.74 7.11 24.54
C MET A 1 28.20 5.69 24.34
N SER A 2 27.23 5.35 23.48
CA SER A 2 26.45 6.10 22.51
C SER A 2 25.08 5.41 22.40
N GLN A 3 24.02 6.22 22.36
CA GLN A 3 22.62 5.80 22.30
C GLN A 3 22.22 5.34 20.88
N LEU A 4 22.93 4.37 20.32
CA LEU A 4 22.71 3.94 18.91
C LEU A 4 21.88 2.66 18.74
N ARG A 5 21.34 2.05 19.81
CA ARG A 5 20.66 0.74 19.70
C ARG A 5 19.13 0.75 19.73
N SER A 6 18.49 1.89 19.99
CA SER A 6 17.06 1.87 20.34
C SER A 6 16.12 2.46 19.30
N ASN A 7 16.57 3.18 18.26
CA ASN A 7 15.64 3.80 17.32
C ASN A 7 14.85 2.75 16.50
N GLY A 8 15.51 1.71 15.98
CA GLY A 8 14.80 0.66 15.22
C GLY A 8 13.88 -0.21 16.08
N VAL A 9 14.30 -0.55 17.30
CA VAL A 9 13.51 -1.38 18.22
C VAL A 9 12.32 -0.60 18.78
N MET A 10 12.51 0.67 19.19
CA MET A 10 11.43 1.53 19.69
C MET A 10 10.42 1.90 18.61
N GLU A 11 10.86 2.17 17.38
CA GLU A 11 9.95 2.41 16.25
C GLU A 11 9.10 1.16 15.96
N THR A 12 9.74 -0.01 15.98
CA THR A 12 9.06 -1.30 15.81
C THR A 12 8.08 -1.56 16.95
N VAL A 13 8.43 -1.23 18.20
CA VAL A 13 7.55 -1.38 19.37
C VAL A 13 6.39 -0.37 19.35
N ARG A 14 6.61 0.87 18.91
CA ARG A 14 5.56 1.88 18.68
C ARG A 14 4.58 1.44 17.61
N LEU A 15 5.08 0.98 16.46
CA LEU A 15 4.24 0.44 15.37
C LEU A 15 3.45 -0.79 15.81
N ARG A 16 4.01 -1.66 16.66
CA ARG A 16 3.29 -2.81 17.24
C ARG A 16 2.18 -2.39 18.21
N LYS A 17 2.36 -1.31 18.98
CA LYS A 17 1.31 -0.75 19.85
C LYS A 17 0.20 -0.02 19.09
N ALA A 18 0.46 0.43 17.86
CA ALA A 18 -0.44 1.30 17.09
C ALA A 18 -1.37 0.58 16.10
N GLY A 19 -1.39 -0.77 16.05
CA GLY A 19 -2.40 -1.50 15.28
C GLY A 19 -2.21 -1.50 13.76
N TYR A 20 -0.97 -1.53 13.25
CA TYR A 20 -0.67 -1.72 11.82
C TYR A 20 -0.48 -3.20 11.47
N PRO A 21 -1.55 -3.95 11.09
CA PRO A 21 -1.45 -5.39 10.81
C PRO A 21 -0.61 -5.71 9.57
N GLN A 22 -0.58 -4.83 8.57
CA GLN A 22 0.11 -5.07 7.32
C GLN A 22 1.38 -4.24 7.18
N LYS A 23 2.44 -4.91 6.69
CA LYS A 23 3.79 -4.35 6.54
C LYS A 23 4.38 -4.88 5.25
N LEU A 24 4.70 -4.00 4.32
CA LEU A 24 5.21 -4.36 2.99
C LEU A 24 6.49 -3.60 2.69
N LEU A 25 7.38 -4.15 1.87
CA LEU A 25 8.41 -3.34 1.24
C LEU A 25 7.75 -2.31 0.32
N GLU A 26 8.40 -1.16 0.12
CA GLU A 26 7.90 -0.13 -0.81
C GLU A 26 7.73 -0.68 -2.23
N GLU A 27 8.64 -1.55 -2.67
CA GLU A 27 8.55 -2.26 -3.95
C GLU A 27 7.36 -3.23 -3.99
N ASP A 28 7.14 -4.02 -2.94
CA ASP A 28 6.00 -4.94 -2.87
C ASP A 28 4.66 -4.19 -2.88
N PHE A 29 4.59 -3.05 -2.17
CA PHE A 29 3.43 -2.18 -2.19
C PHE A 29 3.18 -1.66 -3.62
N TYR A 30 4.21 -1.18 -4.29
CA TYR A 30 4.11 -0.72 -5.67
C TYR A 30 3.65 -1.83 -6.60
N LEU A 31 4.28 -3.01 -6.57
CA LEU A 31 3.89 -4.14 -7.40
C LEU A 31 2.42 -4.52 -7.18
N ARG A 32 1.96 -4.49 -5.91
CA ARG A 32 0.59 -4.86 -5.55
C ARG A 32 -0.45 -3.81 -5.88
N TYR A 33 -0.13 -2.52 -5.88
CA TYR A 33 -1.11 -1.42 -6.02
C TYR A 33 -0.83 -0.46 -7.19
N SER A 34 0.16 -0.75 -8.04
CA SER A 34 0.58 0.08 -9.18
C SER A 34 -0.58 0.50 -10.10
N PHE A 35 -1.48 -0.44 -10.41
CA PHE A 35 -2.64 -0.19 -11.26
C PHE A 35 -3.69 0.76 -10.64
N LEU A 36 -3.54 1.17 -9.38
CA LEU A 36 -4.35 2.23 -8.77
C LEU A 36 -3.88 3.65 -9.16
N GLY A 37 -2.89 3.76 -10.07
CA GLY A 37 -2.38 5.03 -10.57
C GLY A 37 -1.02 5.44 -9.97
N ILE A 38 -0.31 4.51 -9.36
CA ILE A 38 1.04 4.73 -8.83
C ILE A 38 2.03 4.53 -9.99
N ARG A 39 2.77 5.57 -10.36
CA ARG A 39 3.65 5.54 -11.55
C ARG A 39 4.99 4.87 -11.26
N SER A 40 5.56 5.10 -10.08
CA SER A 40 6.82 4.51 -9.64
C SER A 40 6.81 4.15 -8.15
N PRO A 41 7.75 3.31 -7.66
CA PRO A 41 7.89 3.04 -6.23
C PRO A 41 8.08 4.31 -5.39
N GLY A 42 8.72 5.35 -5.94
CA GLY A 42 8.90 6.64 -5.25
C GLY A 42 7.60 7.43 -5.07
N ASP A 43 6.55 7.13 -5.86
CA ASP A 43 5.26 7.81 -5.79
C ASP A 43 4.33 7.23 -4.72
N VAL A 44 4.72 6.14 -4.05
CA VAL A 44 3.88 5.45 -3.05
C VAL A 44 3.44 6.39 -1.93
N VAL A 45 4.35 7.24 -1.44
CA VAL A 45 4.04 8.24 -0.40
C VAL A 45 3.04 9.28 -0.90
N ASN A 46 3.24 9.80 -2.10
CA ASN A 46 2.35 10.80 -2.69
C ASN A 46 0.95 10.21 -2.92
N PHE A 47 0.89 8.96 -3.39
CA PHE A 47 -0.37 8.23 -3.52
C PHE A 47 -1.08 8.06 -2.17
N LEU A 48 -0.38 7.59 -1.14
CA LEU A 48 -0.98 7.37 0.19
C LEU A 48 -1.47 8.66 0.84
N ASN A 49 -0.77 9.79 0.64
CA ASN A 49 -1.21 11.11 1.08
C ASN A 49 -2.52 11.57 0.43
N LEU A 50 -2.77 11.18 -0.82
CA LEU A 50 -3.99 11.53 -1.54
C LEU A 50 -5.12 10.54 -1.29
N PHE A 51 -4.79 9.27 -1.09
CA PHE A 51 -5.75 8.17 -0.96
C PHE A 51 -6.28 7.98 0.46
N SER A 52 -5.54 8.42 1.48
CA SER A 52 -5.82 8.10 2.88
C SER A 52 -5.43 9.21 3.84
N ASN A 53 -5.87 9.09 5.10
CA ASN A 53 -5.45 9.98 6.16
C ASN A 53 -4.03 9.60 6.63
N ILE A 54 -3.26 10.60 7.06
CA ILE A 54 -1.87 10.43 7.55
C ILE A 54 -1.80 9.46 8.74
N GLU A 55 -2.87 9.30 9.52
CA GLU A 55 -2.92 8.41 10.69
C GLU A 55 -3.09 6.92 10.34
N ASP A 56 -3.52 6.60 9.12
CA ASP A 56 -3.84 5.23 8.70
C ASP A 56 -2.63 4.47 8.16
N TRP A 57 -1.50 5.14 7.96
CA TRP A 57 -0.27 4.54 7.47
C TRP A 57 0.97 5.19 8.08
N ALA A 58 2.10 4.50 7.99
CA ALA A 58 3.40 5.05 8.36
C ALA A 58 4.49 4.54 7.43
N LYS A 59 5.49 5.38 7.12
CA LYS A 59 6.69 4.99 6.39
C LYS A 59 7.83 4.70 7.35
N GLY A 60 8.35 3.48 7.31
CA GLY A 60 9.65 3.15 7.87
C GLY A 60 10.77 3.37 6.85
N LYS A 61 11.97 2.87 7.15
CA LYS A 61 13.14 3.06 6.26
C LYS A 61 12.96 2.47 4.85
N THR A 62 12.40 1.26 4.78
CA THR A 62 12.18 0.54 3.51
C THR A 62 10.79 -0.08 3.41
N LYS A 63 9.97 0.10 4.44
CA LYS A 63 8.68 -0.56 4.60
C LYS A 63 7.55 0.43 4.80
N ILE A 64 6.40 0.11 4.22
CA ILE A 64 5.14 0.80 4.44
C ILE A 64 4.31 -0.02 5.44
N PHE A 65 3.79 0.66 6.45
CA PHE A 65 2.94 0.10 7.50
C PHE A 65 1.52 0.63 7.30
N LEU A 66 0.53 -0.25 7.29
CA LEU A 66 -0.86 0.09 6.99
C LEU A 66 -1.78 -0.41 8.11
N ARG A 67 -2.75 0.42 8.51
CA ARG A 67 -3.85 0.02 9.39
C ARG A 67 -4.87 -0.82 8.62
N GLY A 68 -5.62 -1.64 9.35
CA GLY A 68 -6.58 -2.59 8.74
C GLY A 68 -7.64 -1.93 7.85
N ASN A 69 -8.21 -0.81 8.29
CA ASN A 69 -9.17 -0.02 7.52
C ASN A 69 -8.62 0.46 6.16
N LEU A 70 -7.35 0.88 6.11
CA LEU A 70 -6.72 1.29 4.86
C LEU A 70 -6.40 0.11 3.95
N VAL A 71 -6.00 -1.02 4.54
CA VAL A 71 -5.79 -2.28 3.79
C VAL A 71 -7.07 -2.70 3.08
N GLU A 72 -8.20 -2.71 3.78
CA GLU A 72 -9.50 -3.07 3.20
C GLU A 72 -9.87 -2.14 2.04
N LYS A 73 -9.73 -0.82 2.21
CA LYS A 73 -9.97 0.16 1.15
C LYS A 73 -9.08 -0.05 -0.08
N LEU A 74 -7.79 -0.33 0.13
CA LEU A 74 -6.85 -0.59 -0.97
C LEU A 74 -7.20 -1.87 -1.73
N GLU A 75 -7.59 -2.93 -1.03
CA GLU A 75 -8.01 -4.18 -1.66
C GLU A 75 -9.34 -4.04 -2.42
N GLU A 76 -10.29 -3.28 -1.89
CA GLU A 76 -11.56 -2.99 -2.57
C GLU A 76 -11.34 -2.19 -3.86
N ALA A 77 -10.53 -1.13 -3.81
CA ALA A 77 -10.17 -0.35 -4.98
C ALA A 77 -9.46 -1.21 -6.04
N ARG A 78 -8.55 -2.09 -5.59
CA ARG A 78 -7.86 -3.04 -6.46
C ARG A 78 -8.82 -4.02 -7.13
N GLN A 79 -9.73 -4.62 -6.37
CA GLN A 79 -10.71 -5.56 -6.92
C GLN A 79 -11.61 -4.88 -7.96
N THR A 80 -12.03 -3.64 -7.69
CA THR A 80 -12.85 -2.87 -8.63
C THR A 80 -12.10 -2.63 -9.94
N LYS A 81 -10.85 -2.18 -9.88
CA LYS A 81 -10.04 -1.97 -11.11
C LYS A 81 -9.76 -3.26 -11.87
N LEU A 82 -9.49 -4.36 -11.17
CA LEU A 82 -9.31 -5.66 -11.82
C LEU A 82 -10.59 -6.11 -12.54
N LYS A 83 -11.76 -5.92 -11.93
CA LYS A 83 -13.05 -6.22 -12.57
C LYS A 83 -13.23 -5.41 -13.85
N ASP A 84 -12.94 -4.11 -13.84
CA ASP A 84 -13.02 -3.25 -15.03
C ASP A 84 -12.15 -3.79 -16.18
N VAL A 85 -10.90 -4.16 -15.88
CA VAL A 85 -9.96 -4.69 -16.86
C VAL A 85 -10.42 -6.04 -17.42
N VAL A 86 -10.89 -6.94 -16.55
CA VAL A 86 -11.42 -8.24 -16.98
C VAL A 86 -12.64 -8.06 -17.88
N ILE A 87 -13.57 -7.17 -17.54
CA ILE A 87 -14.75 -6.87 -18.37
C ILE A 87 -14.32 -6.32 -19.73
N LEU A 88 -13.32 -5.43 -19.77
CA LEU A 88 -12.79 -4.88 -21.01
C LEU A 88 -12.22 -5.98 -21.91
N ILE A 89 -11.37 -6.86 -21.37
CA ILE A 89 -10.81 -8.00 -22.10
C ILE A 89 -11.92 -8.90 -22.62
N GLN A 90 -12.88 -9.26 -21.77
CA GLN A 90 -14.03 -10.09 -22.16
C GLN A 90 -14.85 -9.44 -23.28
N LYS A 91 -15.06 -8.12 -23.24
CA LYS A 91 -15.77 -7.37 -24.29
C LYS A 91 -15.05 -7.46 -25.63
N PHE A 92 -13.72 -7.33 -25.63
CA PHE A 92 -12.92 -7.47 -26.86
C PHE A 92 -12.99 -8.88 -27.43
N ILE A 93 -12.86 -9.92 -26.59
CA ILE A 93 -12.95 -11.31 -27.02
C ILE A 93 -14.33 -11.62 -27.60
N ARG A 94 -15.41 -11.23 -26.91
CA ARG A 94 -16.80 -11.43 -27.38
C ARG A 94 -17.14 -10.66 -28.65
N ARG A 95 -16.40 -9.59 -28.99
CA ARG A 95 -16.56 -8.88 -30.26
C ARG A 95 -15.90 -9.62 -31.42
N TYR A 96 -14.85 -10.41 -31.13
CA TYR A 96 -14.06 -11.12 -32.13
C TYR A 96 -14.68 -12.47 -32.53
N ILE A 97 -15.39 -13.11 -31.59
CA ILE A 97 -16.21 -14.32 -31.82
C ILE A 97 -17.54 -13.89 -32.45
#